data_AF-A0A3D3WJ68-F1
#
_entry.id   AF-A0A3D3WJ68-F1
#
_cell.length_a   1.000
_cell.length_b   1.000
_cell.length_c   1.000
_cell.angle_alpha   90.00
_cell.angle_beta   90.00
_cell.angle_gamma   90.00
#
_symmetry.space_group_name_H-M   'P 1'
#
loop_
_entity.id
_entity.type
_entity.pdbx_description
1 polymer ?
#
loop_
_entity_poly.entity_id
_entity_poly.type
_entity_poly.pdbx_seq_one_letter_code
_entity_poly.pdbx_strand_id
1 'polypeptide(L)'
;LYQAAARLPLIDPAHWHKDLPIIGKTTIAAMNSGLFFGYISLFEGIVARIKDNANAPDATVVATGGLGAIFCDASPIINIYDPTLTLKGLAIIFERQQVTL
;
A
#
# COMPACT_ATOMS: atom_id res chain seq x y z
N LEU A 1 4.21 -15.04 7.55
CA LEU A 1 3.45 -15.70 8.64
C LEU A 1 3.36 -17.22 8.44
N TYR A 2 2.74 -17.72 7.37
CA TYR A 2 2.60 -19.16 7.05
C TYR A 2 3.91 -19.97 7.25
N GLN A 3 5.03 -19.51 6.70
CA GLN A 3 6.31 -20.22 6.78
C GLN A 3 6.97 -20.23 8.18
N ALA A 4 6.50 -19.38 9.10
CA ALA A 4 7.11 -19.18 10.41
C ALA A 4 6.29 -19.79 11.56
N ALA A 5 5.18 -20.47 11.26
CA ALA A 5 4.30 -21.06 12.26
C ALA A 5 3.62 -22.33 11.74
N ALA A 6 3.67 -23.41 12.52
CA ALA A 6 3.26 -24.76 12.10
C ALA A 6 1.79 -24.93 11.66
N ARG A 7 0.90 -24.00 12.02
CA ARG A 7 -0.56 -24.12 11.81
C ARG A 7 -1.21 -22.89 11.16
N LEU A 8 -0.42 -21.87 10.79
CA LEU A 8 -0.99 -20.74 10.06
C LEU A 8 -1.15 -21.15 8.60
N PRO A 9 -2.27 -20.85 7.93
CA PRO A 9 -2.44 -21.07 6.50
C PRO A 9 -1.83 -19.94 5.66
N LEU A 10 -1.66 -20.20 4.36
CA LEU A 10 -1.38 -19.14 3.39
C LEU A 10 -2.63 -18.27 3.26
N ILE A 11 -2.45 -16.95 3.29
CA ILE A 11 -3.52 -15.97 3.20
C ILE A 11 -3.46 -15.30 1.83
N ASP A 12 -4.61 -15.20 1.18
CA ASP A 12 -4.80 -14.47 -0.08
C ASP A 12 -5.35 -13.06 0.21
N PRO A 13 -4.64 -11.98 -0.18
CA PRO A 13 -5.12 -10.61 -0.02
C PRO A 13 -6.33 -10.26 -0.91
N ALA A 14 -6.80 -11.15 -1.79
CA ALA A 14 -7.98 -10.92 -2.63
C ALA A 14 -9.25 -10.54 -1.84
N HIS A 15 -9.33 -10.91 -0.56
CA HIS A 15 -10.47 -10.60 0.32
C HIS A 15 -10.23 -9.40 1.24
N TRP A 16 -9.17 -8.62 1.03
CA TRP A 16 -8.90 -7.44 1.84
C TRP A 16 -9.76 -6.26 1.38
N HIS A 17 -10.47 -5.65 2.32
CA HIS A 17 -11.28 -4.45 2.10
C HIS A 17 -11.47 -3.71 3.42
N LYS A 18 -11.87 -2.44 3.32
CA LYS A 18 -12.02 -1.52 4.47
C LYS A 18 -13.01 -1.99 5.54
N ASP A 19 -13.99 -2.82 5.17
CA ASP A 19 -15.04 -3.30 6.10
C ASP A 19 -14.68 -4.63 6.77
N LEU A 20 -13.42 -5.09 6.67
CA LEU A 20 -12.96 -6.24 7.43
C LEU A 20 -13.19 -6.03 8.94
N PRO A 21 -13.57 -7.08 9.70
CA PRO A 21 -13.70 -6.96 11.15
C PRO A 21 -12.33 -6.70 11.76
N ILE A 22 -12.19 -5.70 12.64
CA ILE A 22 -10.90 -5.42 13.31
C ILE A 22 -10.43 -6.60 14.16
N ILE A 23 -11.36 -7.24 14.89
CA ILE A 23 -11.08 -8.43 15.70
C ILE A 23 -11.61 -9.67 14.98
N GLY A 24 -10.70 -10.43 14.38
CA GLY A 24 -11.02 -11.70 13.75
C GLY A 24 -11.36 -12.79 14.76
N LYS A 25 -12.43 -13.55 14.52
CA LYS A 25 -12.92 -14.64 15.40
C LYS A 25 -12.44 -16.04 14.98
N THR A 26 -11.65 -16.12 13.91
CA THR A 26 -11.00 -17.33 13.43
C THR A 26 -9.54 -17.00 13.11
N THR A 27 -8.67 -18.01 13.03
CA THR A 27 -7.26 -17.79 12.68
C THR A 27 -7.09 -17.03 11.36
N ILE A 28 -7.85 -17.41 10.32
CA ILE A 28 -7.80 -16.75 9.01
C ILE A 28 -8.30 -15.31 9.11
N ALA A 29 -9.42 -15.08 9.79
CA ALA A 29 -9.96 -13.73 9.97
C ALA A 29 -8.98 -12.85 10.75
N ALA A 30 -8.40 -13.35 11.85
CA ALA A 30 -7.45 -12.59 12.66
C ALA A 30 -6.17 -12.25 11.87
N MET A 31 -5.67 -13.17 11.05
CA MET A 31 -4.53 -12.90 10.16
C MET A 31 -4.87 -11.84 9.11
N ASN A 32 -6.03 -11.93 8.45
CA ASN A 32 -6.48 -10.93 7.47
C ASN A 32 -6.60 -9.54 8.10
N SER A 33 -7.28 -9.43 9.23
CA SER A 33 -7.45 -8.17 9.95
C SER A 33 -6.12 -7.58 10.38
N GLY A 34 -5.27 -8.40 11.02
CA GLY A 34 -3.97 -7.95 11.53
C GLY A 34 -3.03 -7.47 10.41
N LEU A 35 -2.98 -8.19 9.28
CA LEU A 35 -2.18 -7.78 8.14
C LEU A 35 -2.75 -6.51 7.49
N PHE A 36 -4.03 -6.50 7.16
CA PHE A 36 -4.65 -5.38 6.46
C PHE A 36 -4.58 -4.07 7.25
N PHE A 37 -5.09 -4.05 8.49
CA PHE A 37 -5.06 -2.84 9.33
C PHE A 37 -3.64 -2.52 9.80
N GLY A 38 -2.79 -3.53 9.99
CA GLY A 38 -1.37 -3.33 10.32
C GLY A 38 -0.61 -2.60 9.20
N TYR A 39 -0.83 -2.98 7.94
CA TYR A 39 -0.25 -2.27 6.80
C TYR A 39 -0.76 -0.83 6.70
N ILE A 40 -2.05 -0.60 6.88
CA ILE A 40 -2.63 0.76 6.91
C ILE A 40 -1.94 1.63 7.95
N SER A 41 -1.91 1.16 9.20
CA SER A 41 -1.26 1.90 10.29
C SER A 41 0.23 2.12 10.03
N LEU A 42 0.92 1.14 9.43
CA LEU A 42 2.34 1.23 9.10
C LEU A 42 2.60 2.39 8.13
N PHE A 43 1.92 2.41 6.98
CA PHE A 43 2.20 3.43 5.98
C PHE A 43 1.65 4.81 6.39
N GLU A 44 0.52 4.88 7.09
CA GLU A 44 0.01 6.14 7.65
C GLU A 44 1.01 6.76 8.63
N GLY A 45 1.57 5.94 9.52
CA GLY A 45 2.58 6.38 10.46
C GLY A 45 3.87 6.84 9.77
N ILE A 46 4.35 6.10 8.78
CA ILE A 46 5.56 6.46 8.02
C ILE A 46 5.34 7.76 7.24
N VAL A 47 4.22 7.88 6.51
CA VAL A 47 3.92 9.07 5.71
C VAL A 47 3.80 10.31 6.59
N ALA A 48 3.12 10.23 7.74
CA ALA A 48 3.04 11.34 8.68
C ALA A 48 4.43 11.82 9.12
N ARG A 49 5.31 10.90 9.51
CA ARG A 49 6.69 11.22 9.92
C ARG A 49 7.52 11.84 8.80
N ILE A 50 7.37 11.36 7.57
CA ILE A 50 8.05 11.94 6.40
C ILE A 50 7.57 13.37 6.15
N LYS A 51 6.25 13.61 6.17
CA LYS A 51 5.66 14.94 5.99
C LYS A 51 6.15 15.93 7.04
N ASP A 52 6.16 15.51 8.30
CA ASP A 52 6.65 16.33 9.41
C ASP A 52 8.14 16.65 9.25
N ASN A 53 8.97 15.65 8.95
CA ASN A 53 10.41 15.83 8.78
C ASN A 53 10.76 16.73 7.58
N ALA A 54 10.00 16.64 6.50
CA ALA A 54 10.17 17.46 5.30
C ALA A 54 9.52 18.85 5.42
N ASN A 55 8.83 19.16 6.53
CA ASN A 55 8.01 20.36 6.69
C ASN A 55 7.03 20.56 5.52
N ALA A 56 6.39 19.46 5.09
CA ALA A 56 5.54 19.39 3.91
C ALA A 56 4.19 18.72 4.24
N PRO A 57 3.31 19.36 5.03
CA PRO A 57 2.04 18.77 5.45
C PRO A 57 1.13 18.43 4.26
N ASP A 58 1.17 19.27 3.22
CA ASP A 58 0.34 19.15 2.02
C ASP A 58 0.97 18.29 0.92
N ALA A 59 2.06 17.57 1.21
CA ALA A 59 2.71 16.71 0.21
C ALA A 59 1.72 15.66 -0.33
N THR A 60 1.65 15.55 -1.65
CA THR A 60 0.83 14.55 -2.34
C THR A 60 1.38 13.15 -2.11
N VAL A 61 0.51 12.24 -1.66
CA VAL A 61 0.81 10.83 -1.46
C VAL A 61 0.29 10.04 -2.66
N VAL A 62 1.19 9.35 -3.35
CA VAL A 62 0.89 8.54 -4.53
C VAL A 62 1.11 7.06 -4.19
N ALA A 63 0.09 6.25 -4.38
CA ALA A 63 0.17 4.78 -4.30
C ALA A 63 0.34 4.18 -5.70
N THR A 64 1.11 3.10 -5.80
CA THR A 64 1.31 2.32 -7.03
C THR A 64 1.37 0.82 -6.71
N GLY A 65 1.51 -0.03 -7.72
CA GLY A 65 1.55 -1.49 -7.58
C GLY A 65 0.16 -2.12 -7.42
N GLY A 66 0.12 -3.46 -7.51
CA GLY A 66 -1.14 -4.22 -7.54
C GLY A 66 -1.97 -4.12 -6.27
N LEU A 67 -1.32 -4.11 -5.10
CA LEU A 67 -2.02 -3.97 -3.81
C LEU A 67 -2.47 -2.53 -3.53
N GLY A 68 -1.97 -1.54 -4.27
CA GLY A 68 -2.35 -0.14 -4.08
C GLY A 68 -3.87 0.06 -4.22
N ALA A 69 -4.51 -0.61 -5.19
CA ALA A 69 -5.96 -0.54 -5.40
C ALA A 69 -6.76 -0.88 -4.14
N ILE A 70 -6.34 -1.89 -3.39
CA ILE A 70 -7.00 -2.34 -2.16
C ILE A 70 -6.91 -1.29 -1.04
N PHE A 71 -5.76 -0.64 -0.91
CA PHE A 71 -5.50 0.31 0.17
C PHE A 71 -5.99 1.73 -0.12
N CYS A 72 -6.14 2.11 -1.39
CA CYS A 72 -6.62 3.45 -1.76
C CYS A 72 -8.04 3.72 -1.25
N ASP A 73 -8.91 2.71 -1.26
CA ASP A 73 -10.27 2.82 -0.72
C ASP A 73 -10.31 2.77 0.81
N ALA A 74 -9.22 2.35 1.45
CA ALA A 74 -9.15 2.06 2.88
C ALA A 74 -8.44 3.14 3.71
N SER A 75 -7.68 4.03 3.08
CA SER A 75 -6.96 5.09 3.79
C SER A 75 -7.06 6.44 3.07
N PRO A 76 -7.53 7.50 3.75
CA PRO A 76 -7.73 8.81 3.15
C PRO A 76 -6.42 9.57 2.89
N ILE A 77 -5.28 9.07 3.38
CA ILE A 77 -4.00 9.76 3.19
C ILE A 77 -3.47 9.62 1.76
N ILE A 78 -3.96 8.65 0.99
CA ILE A 78 -3.55 8.42 -0.40
C ILE A 78 -4.35 9.36 -1.29
N ASN A 79 -3.66 10.24 -2.01
CA ASN A 79 -4.30 11.21 -2.89
C ASN A 79 -4.51 10.66 -4.30
N ILE A 80 -3.57 9.83 -4.78
CA ILE A 80 -3.55 9.34 -6.16
C ILE A 80 -3.18 7.86 -6.16
N TYR A 81 -3.93 7.06 -6.92
CA TYR A 81 -3.52 5.72 -7.31
C TYR A 81 -3.03 5.72 -8.76
N ASP A 82 -1.79 5.32 -8.99
CA ASP A 82 -1.21 5.20 -10.34
C ASP A 82 -0.55 3.82 -10.53
N PRO A 83 -1.27 2.83 -11.10
CA PRO A 83 -0.73 1.49 -11.32
C PRO A 83 0.40 1.45 -12.36
N THR A 84 0.58 2.52 -13.13
CA THR A 84 1.53 2.62 -14.24
C THR A 84 2.70 3.55 -13.95
N LEU A 85 2.86 4.01 -12.70
CA LEU A 85 3.83 5.03 -12.31
C LEU A 85 5.26 4.73 -12.82
N THR A 86 5.71 3.48 -12.65
CA THR A 86 7.04 3.04 -13.13
C THR A 86 7.14 3.10 -14.67
N LEU A 87 6.09 2.67 -15.38
CA LEU A 87 6.07 2.69 -16.85
C LEU A 87 6.12 4.11 -17.39
N LYS A 88 5.41 5.06 -16.76
CA LYS A 88 5.50 6.48 -17.09
C LYS A 88 6.92 7.02 -16.89
N GLY A 89 7.56 6.64 -15.77
CA GLY A 89 8.96 6.99 -15.52
C GLY A 89 9.91 6.48 -16.61
N LEU A 90 9.74 5.23 -17.04
CA LEU A 90 10.53 4.63 -18.12
C LEU A 90 10.30 5.34 -19.46
N ALA A 91 9.05 5.68 -19.80
CA ALA A 91 8.72 6.44 -21.01
C ALA A 91 9.40 7.82 -21.02
N ILE A 92 9.37 8.55 -19.90
CA ILE A 92 10.03 9.86 -19.77
C ILE A 92 11.55 9.74 -19.94
N ILE A 93 12.17 8.70 -19.37
CA ILE A 93 13.61 8.46 -19.53
C ILE A 93 13.96 8.22 -21.00
N PHE A 94 13.17 7.40 -21.70
CA PHE A 94 13.37 7.11 -23.11
C PHE A 94 13.25 8.38 -23.98
N GLU A 95 12.20 9.19 -23.79
CA GLU A 95 12.02 10.45 -24.51
C GLU A 95 13.19 11.41 -24.32
N ARG A 96 13.72 11.53 -23.09
CA ARG A 96 14.88 12.38 -22.81
C ARG A 96 16.16 11.92 -23.52
N GLN A 97 16.32 10.62 -23.73
CA GLN A 97 17.49 10.07 -24.44
C GLN A 97 17.40 10.28 -25.95
N GLN A 98 16.20 10.33 -26.53
CA GLN A 98 16.01 10.53 -27.97
C GLN A 98 16.37 11.94 -28.46
N VAL A 99 16.34 12.95 -27.59
CA VAL A 99 16.71 14.35 -27.95
C VAL A 99 18.23 14.51 -28.14
N THR A 100 19.04 13.49 -27.84
CA THR A 100 20.51 13.54 -27.95
C THR A 100 21.07 12.91 -29.25
N LEU A 101 20.21 12.51 -30.19
CA LEU A 101 20.59 12.05 -31.54
C LEU A 101 20.09 13.02 -32.61
#